data_AF-A0A077ZQQ2-F1
#
_entry.id   AF-A0A077ZQQ2-F1
#
_cell.length_a   1.000
_cell.length_b   1.000
_cell.length_c   1.000
_cell.angle_alpha   90.00
_cell.angle_beta   90.00
_cell.angle_gamma   90.00
#
_symmetry.space_group_name_H-M   'P 1'
#
loop_
_entity.id
_entity.type
_entity.pdbx_description
1 polymer ?
#
loop_
_entity_poly.entity_id
_entity_poly.type
_entity_poly.pdbx_seq_one_letter_code
_entity_poly.pdbx_strand_id
1 'polypeptide(L)'
;MPKTRHVTPNIRKEFARFAIPAVIGMVVSSLYNIVNGIFVGQGVGEMGLGTINIVYPFIMLEIAITMTTCRLLGTNDWLLTYAKEYIWWIALFGIIYMPGLGLSIFVRNNNAPLTS
;
A
#
# COMPACT_ATOMS: atom_id res chain seq x y z
N MET A 1 2.05 32.76 -24.96
CA MET A 1 2.52 31.36 -25.17
C MET A 1 4.00 31.28 -24.80
N PRO A 2 4.41 30.59 -23.73
CA PRO A 2 5.83 30.29 -23.55
C PRO A 2 6.21 29.28 -24.63
N LYS A 3 7.17 29.64 -25.50
CA LYS A 3 7.76 28.72 -26.46
C LYS A 3 8.57 27.69 -25.67
N THR A 4 8.00 26.53 -25.40
CA THR A 4 8.79 25.38 -24.99
C THR A 4 9.72 25.05 -26.15
N ARG A 5 11.01 25.38 -25.99
CA ARG A 5 12.05 24.88 -26.88
C ARG A 5 11.94 23.37 -26.81
N HIS A 6 11.49 22.72 -27.88
CA HIS A 6 11.73 21.30 -28.11
C HIS A 6 13.24 21.13 -28.29
N VAL A 7 14.02 21.30 -27.22
CA VAL A 7 15.25 20.55 -27.09
C VAL A 7 14.75 19.13 -27.11
N THR A 8 14.94 18.39 -28.21
CA THR A 8 14.76 16.95 -28.23
C THR A 8 15.68 16.44 -27.12
N PRO A 9 15.15 16.17 -25.90
CA PRO A 9 16.02 15.70 -24.85
C PRO A 9 16.53 14.36 -25.36
N ASN A 10 17.79 14.03 -25.06
CA ASN A 10 18.32 12.74 -25.44
C ASN A 10 17.35 11.66 -24.92
N ILE A 11 16.67 10.95 -25.82
CA ILE A 11 15.57 10.05 -25.48
C ILE A 11 16.02 9.00 -24.46
N ARG A 12 17.30 8.58 -24.55
CA ARG A 12 17.90 7.64 -23.60
C ARG A 12 18.05 8.26 -22.20
N LYS A 13 18.40 9.55 -22.11
CA LYS A 13 18.51 10.27 -20.84
C LYS A 13 17.14 10.44 -20.19
N GLU A 14 16.12 10.84 -20.95
CA GLU A 14 14.78 11.04 -20.40
C GLU A 14 14.13 9.71 -20.03
N PHE A 15 14.28 8.68 -20.88
CA PHE A 15 13.87 7.33 -20.56
C PHE A 15 14.55 6.84 -19.28
N ALA A 16 15.87 6.97 -19.14
CA ALA A 16 16.57 6.58 -17.92
C ALA A 16 16.06 7.35 -16.68
N ARG A 17 15.75 8.65 -16.83
CA ARG A 17 15.22 9.49 -15.74
C ARG A 17 13.88 9.00 -15.20
N PHE A 18 13.01 8.43 -16.04
CA PHE A 18 11.72 7.87 -15.62
C PHE A 18 11.78 6.38 -15.32
N ALA A 19 12.51 5.61 -16.13
CA ALA A 19 12.58 4.16 -16.03
C ALA A 19 13.37 3.71 -14.79
N ILE A 20 14.47 4.38 -14.42
CA ILE A 20 15.27 3.98 -13.25
C ILE A 20 14.41 4.08 -11.96
N PRO A 21 13.77 5.23 -11.64
CA PRO A 21 12.87 5.29 -10.49
C PRO A 21 11.70 4.32 -10.57
N ALA A 22 11.13 4.10 -11.76
CA ALA A 22 10.03 3.16 -11.94
C ALA A 22 10.45 1.71 -11.64
N VAL A 23 11.60 1.26 -12.16
CA VAL A 23 12.14 -0.07 -11.91
C VAL A 23 12.47 -0.25 -10.43
N ILE A 24 13.11 0.74 -9.80
CA ILE A 24 13.37 0.70 -8.35
C ILE A 24 12.05 0.59 -7.58
N GLY A 25 11.03 1.37 -7.95
CA GLY A 25 9.70 1.30 -7.34
C GLY A 25 9.05 -0.08 -7.50
N MET A 26 9.18 -0.70 -8.67
CA MET A 26 8.69 -2.06 -8.93
C MET A 26 9.43 -3.11 -8.10
N VAL A 27 10.76 -2.99 -7.95
CA VAL A 27 11.57 -3.89 -7.14
C VAL A 27 11.20 -3.77 -5.66
N VAL A 28 11.10 -2.55 -5.14
CA VAL A 28 10.69 -2.31 -3.74
C VAL A 28 9.28 -2.84 -3.48
N SER A 29 8.33 -2.60 -4.39
CA SER A 29 6.97 -3.13 -4.29
C SER A 29 6.96 -4.67 -4.33
N SER A 30 7.77 -5.29 -5.17
CA SER A 30 7.88 -6.76 -5.25
C SER A 30 8.48 -7.35 -3.97
N LEU A 31 9.54 -6.73 -3.44
CA LEU A 31 10.16 -7.14 -2.17
C LEU A 31 9.17 -7.04 -1.00
N TYR A 32 8.39 -5.96 -0.94
CA TYR A 32 7.34 -5.82 0.07
C TYR A 32 6.31 -6.95 -0.01
N ASN A 33 5.85 -7.30 -1.21
CA ASN A 33 4.91 -8.42 -1.38
C ASN A 33 5.50 -9.77 -0.94
N ILE A 34 6.78 -10.02 -1.24
CA ILE A 34 7.48 -11.24 -0.80
C ILE A 34 7.56 -11.28 0.74
N VAL A 35 8.00 -10.18 1.35
CA VAL A 35 8.14 -10.07 2.81
C VAL A 35 6.79 -10.27 3.49
N ASN A 36 5.72 -9.64 2.98
CA ASN A 36 4.36 -9.86 3.49
C ASN A 36 3.94 -11.32 3.36
N GLY A 37 4.21 -11.95 2.21
CA GLY A 37 3.92 -13.37 1.99
C GLY A 37 4.64 -14.27 3.01
N ILE A 38 5.89 -13.96 3.35
CA ILE A 38 6.63 -14.70 4.38
C ILE A 38 6.00 -14.50 5.77
N PHE A 39 5.70 -13.26 6.16
CA PHE A 39 5.07 -12.97 7.46
C PHE A 39 3.72 -13.66 7.62
N VAL A 40 2.89 -13.62 6.57
CA VAL A 40 1.59 -14.28 6.56
C VAL A 40 1.79 -15.80 6.55
N GLY A 41 2.66 -16.33 5.69
CA GLY A 41 2.94 -17.76 5.61
C GLY A 41 3.44 -18.34 6.94
N GLN A 42 4.28 -17.61 7.67
CA GLN A 42 4.78 -18.03 9.00
C GLN A 42 3.74 -17.82 10.11
N GLY A 43 2.94 -16.76 10.06
CA GLY A 43 1.97 -16.44 11.12
C GLY A 43 0.68 -17.26 11.07
N VAL A 44 0.14 -17.50 9.87
CA VAL A 44 -1.18 -18.12 9.66
C VAL A 44 -1.16 -19.32 8.70
N GLY A 45 -0.01 -19.64 8.10
CA GLY A 45 0.14 -20.77 7.18
C GLY A 45 -0.50 -20.56 5.82
N GLU A 46 -0.61 -21.64 5.04
CA GLU A 46 -1.15 -21.62 3.68
C GLU A 46 -2.60 -21.10 3.60
N MET A 47 -3.43 -21.39 4.61
CA MET A 47 -4.80 -20.87 4.69
C MET A 47 -4.84 -19.34 4.73
N GLY A 48 -3.86 -18.71 5.38
CA GLY A 48 -3.75 -17.27 5.42
C GLY A 48 -3.39 -16.65 4.08
N LEU A 49 -2.45 -17.26 3.35
CA LEU A 49 -2.12 -16.85 1.98
C LEU A 49 -3.32 -16.99 1.04
N GLY A 50 -4.08 -18.09 1.17
CA GLY A 50 -5.33 -18.31 0.44
C GLY A 50 -6.37 -17.23 0.75
N THR A 51 -6.53 -16.88 2.04
CA THR A 51 -7.46 -15.85 2.49
C THR A 51 -7.12 -14.48 1.91
N ILE A 52 -5.83 -14.10 1.89
CA ILE A 52 -5.40 -12.83 1.29
C ILE A 52 -5.77 -12.75 -0.18
N ASN A 53 -5.56 -13.82 -0.96
CA ASN A 53 -5.89 -13.83 -2.38
C ASN A 53 -7.40 -13.71 -2.63
N ILE A 54 -8.23 -14.28 -1.75
CA ILE A 54 -9.70 -14.14 -1.82
C ILE A 54 -10.14 -12.71 -1.47
N VAL A 55 -9.48 -12.08 -0.50
CA VAL A 55 -9.80 -10.73 -0.03
C VAL A 55 -9.22 -9.64 -0.95
N TYR A 56 -8.15 -9.93 -1.69
CA TYR A 56 -7.43 -8.96 -2.52
C TYR A 56 -8.30 -8.20 -3.54
N PRO A 57 -9.26 -8.84 -4.25
CA PRO A 57 -10.19 -8.13 -5.13
C PRO A 57 -11.06 -7.10 -4.40
N PHE A 58 -11.46 -7.38 -3.15
CA PHE A 58 -12.24 -6.45 -2.33
C PHE A 58 -11.41 -5.23 -1.92
N ILE A 59 -10.12 -5.41 -1.59
CA ILE A 59 -9.19 -4.31 -1.32
C ILE A 59 -9.01 -3.44 -2.58
N MET A 60 -8.87 -4.05 -3.75
CA MET A 60 -8.77 -3.32 -5.02
C MET A 60 -10.04 -2.51 -5.31
N LEU A 61 -11.21 -3.05 -5.00
CA LEU A 61 -12.48 -2.36 -5.14
C LEU A 61 -12.58 -1.16 -4.19
N GLU A 62 -12.18 -1.32 -2.93
CA GLU A 62 -12.14 -0.22 -1.95
C GLU A 62 -11.26 0.94 -2.44
N ILE A 63 -10.07 0.63 -2.96
CA ILE A 63 -9.15 1.63 -3.52
C ILE A 63 -9.79 2.32 -4.74
N ALA A 64 -10.44 1.57 -5.62
CA ALA A 64 -11.10 2.12 -6.80
C ALA A 64 -12.27 3.05 -6.43
N ILE A 65 -13.09 2.66 -5.45
CA ILE A 65 -14.17 3.50 -4.93
C ILE A 65 -13.60 4.77 -4.31
N THR A 66 -12.58 4.65 -3.45
CA THR A 66 -11.90 5.79 -2.82
C THR A 66 -11.32 6.75 -3.84
N MET A 67 -10.64 6.25 -4.88
CA MET A 67 -10.11 7.10 -5.95
C MET A 67 -11.22 7.79 -6.75
N THR A 68 -12.33 7.09 -7.00
CA THR A 68 -13.47 7.65 -7.74
C THR A 68 -14.19 8.72 -6.92
N THR A 69 -14.42 8.49 -5.63
CA THR A 69 -15.04 9.49 -4.74
C THR A 69 -14.16 10.71 -4.56
N CYS A 70 -12.83 10.54 -4.39
CA CYS A 70 -11.91 11.68 -4.35
C CYS A 70 -11.96 12.52 -5.63
N ARG A 71 -12.02 11.88 -6.80
CA ARG A 71 -12.16 12.58 -8.09
C ARG A 71 -13.50 13.32 -8.21
N LEU A 72 -14.60 12.73 -7.74
CA LEU A 72 -15.91 13.38 -7.69
C LEU A 72 -15.92 14.63 -6.79
N LEU A 73 -15.12 14.65 -5.73
CA LEU A 73 -14.97 15.80 -4.83
C LEU A 73 -14.06 16.92 -5.37
N GLY A 74 -13.60 16.82 -6.64
CA GLY A 74 -12.77 17.85 -7.26
C GLY A 74 -11.27 17.72 -6.97
N THR A 75 -10.82 16.56 -6.49
CA THR A 75 -9.39 16.29 -6.28
C THR A 75 -8.68 16.18 -7.63
N ASN A 76 -7.69 17.06 -7.87
CA ASN A 76 -6.83 17.00 -9.06
C ASN A 76 -5.88 15.78 -9.00
N ASP A 77 -5.54 15.18 -10.15
CA ASP A 77 -4.73 13.94 -10.24
C ASP A 77 -3.37 14.00 -9.49
N TRP A 78 -2.78 15.19 -9.36
CA TRP A 78 -1.53 15.37 -8.62
C TRP A 78 -1.72 15.17 -7.11
N LEU A 79 -2.79 15.73 -6.52
CA LEU A 79 -3.09 15.57 -5.10
C LEU A 79 -3.47 14.11 -4.79
N LEU A 80 -4.19 13.46 -5.72
CA LEU A 80 -4.52 12.03 -5.60
C LEU A 80 -3.26 11.16 -5.56
N THR A 81 -2.24 11.48 -6.37
CA THR A 81 -0.97 10.74 -6.39
C THR A 81 -0.22 10.89 -5.06
N TYR A 82 -0.14 12.11 -4.50
CA TYR A 82 0.44 12.32 -3.18
C TYR A 82 -0.38 11.68 -2.06
N ALA A 83 -1.72 11.74 -2.12
CA ALA A 83 -2.59 11.10 -1.15
C ALA A 83 -2.40 9.58 -1.17
N LYS A 84 -2.30 8.98 -2.36
CA LYS A 84 -2.00 7.55 -2.52
C LYS A 84 -0.67 7.19 -1.86
N GLU A 85 0.40 7.94 -2.13
CA GLU A 85 1.71 7.71 -1.50
C GLU A 85 1.65 7.86 0.02
N TYR A 86 0.95 8.87 0.51
CA TYR A 86 0.78 9.12 1.94
C TYR A 86 -0.02 8.03 2.66
N ILE A 87 -1.14 7.60 2.07
CA ILE A 87 -1.95 6.47 2.57
C ILE A 87 -1.12 5.20 2.58
N TRP A 88 -0.28 4.98 1.56
CA TRP A 88 0.62 3.82 1.50
C TRP A 88 1.62 3.82 2.67
N TRP A 89 2.21 4.98 2.99
CA TRP A 89 3.09 5.13 4.15
C TRP A 89 2.35 4.91 5.47
N ILE A 90 1.13 5.45 5.64
CA ILE A 90 0.33 5.20 6.84
C ILE A 90 -0.01 3.71 6.97
N ALA A 91 -0.35 3.03 5.88
CA ALA A 91 -0.67 1.60 5.91
C ALA A 91 0.52 0.77 6.40
N LEU A 92 1.75 1.11 5.99
CA LEU A 92 2.97 0.49 6.52
C LEU A 92 3.09 0.65 8.04
N PHE A 93 2.90 1.87 8.56
CA PHE A 93 2.89 2.10 10.01
C PHE A 93 1.72 1.40 10.70
N GLY A 94 0.57 1.29 10.04
CA GLY A 94 -0.60 0.57 10.52
C GLY A 94 -0.33 -0.92 10.74
N ILE A 95 0.40 -1.57 9.82
CA ILE A 95 0.83 -2.97 10.00
C ILE A 95 1.71 -3.14 11.23
N ILE A 96 2.61 -2.19 11.50
CA ILE A 96 3.46 -2.21 12.71
C ILE A 96 2.61 -1.97 13.98
N TYR A 97 1.55 -1.16 13.89
CA TYR A 97 0.64 -0.87 14.99
C TYR A 97 -0.34 -2.03 15.28
N MET A 98 -0.67 -2.86 14.29
CA MET A 98 -1.66 -3.94 14.40
C MET A 98 -1.34 -5.01 15.45
N PRO A 99 -0.09 -5.51 15.60
CA PRO A 99 0.28 -6.37 16.72
C PRO A 99 -0.07 -5.75 18.09
N GLY A 100 0.03 -4.43 18.22
CA GLY A 100 -0.36 -3.69 19.43
C GLY A 100 -1.87 -3.74 19.70
N LEU A 101 -2.71 -3.61 18.67
CA LEU A 101 -4.15 -3.80 18.81
C LEU A 101 -4.51 -5.25 19.12
N GLY A 102 -3.88 -6.21 18.45
CA GLY A 102 -4.05 -7.64 18.73
C GLY A 102 -3.72 -7.97 20.19
N LEU A 103 -2.56 -7.52 20.67
CA LEU A 103 -2.16 -7.67 22.07
C LEU A 103 -3.16 -6.99 23.02
N SER A 104 -3.66 -5.80 22.67
CA SER A 104 -4.66 -5.11 23.50
C SER A 104 -5.99 -5.88 23.59
N ILE A 105 -6.44 -6.53 22.51
CA ILE A 105 -7.63 -7.39 22.51
C ILE A 105 -7.36 -8.65 23.33
N PHE A 106 -6.20 -9.30 23.18
CA PHE A 106 -5.85 -10.46 24.00
C PHE A 106 -5.74 -10.10 25.49
N VAL A 107 -5.10 -8.99 25.83
CA VAL A 107 -5.01 -8.50 27.21
C VAL A 107 -6.39 -8.16 27.76
N ARG A 108 -7.26 -7.51 26.98
CA ARG A 108 -8.66 -7.23 27.37
C ARG A 108 -9.48 -8.51 27.53
N ASN A 109 -9.28 -9.50 26.65
CA ASN A 109 -10.04 -10.75 26.65
C ASN A 109 -9.56 -11.73 27.74
N ASN A 110 -8.31 -11.64 28.18
CA ASN A 110 -7.78 -12.40 29.31
C ASN A 110 -8.19 -11.85 30.69
N ASN A 111 -8.89 -10.71 30.75
CA ASN A 111 -9.46 -10.18 31.99
C ASN A 111 -10.84 -10.78 32.32
N ALA A 112 -11.16 -11.99 31.87
CA ALA A 112 -12.25 -12.75 32.47
C ALA A 112 -11.80 -13.16 33.90
N PRO A 113 -12.36 -12.56 34.96
CA PRO A 113 -11.84 -12.75 36.30
C PRO A 113 -12.18 -14.15 36.79
N LEU A 114 -11.19 -14.87 37.33
CA LEU A 114 -11.44 -16.05 38.16
C LEU A 114 -12.07 -15.57 39.47
N THR A 115 -13.36 -15.25 39.45
CA THR A 115 -14.17 -15.14 40.66
C THR A 115 -14.76 -16.51 40.95
N SER A 116 -14.05 -17.31 41.74
CA SER A 116 -14.65 -18.32 42.61
C SER A 116 -13.85 -18.42 43.90
#